data_AF-A0A4R5KID1-F1
#
_entry.id   AF-A0A4R5KID1-F1
#
_cell.length_a   1.000
_cell.length_b   1.000
_cell.length_c   1.000
_cell.angle_alpha   90.00
_cell.angle_beta   90.00
_cell.angle_gamma   90.00
#
_symmetry.space_group_name_H-M   'P 1'
#
loop_
_entity.id
_entity.type
_entity.pdbx_description
1 polymer ?
#
loop_
_entity_poly.entity_id
_entity_poly.type
_entity_poly.pdbx_seq_one_letter_code
_entity_poly.pdbx_strand_id
1 'polypeptide(L)'
;MIRYAREHNVPLIGTCGGFQNIILEYAKNKLMLEEADHEELNPDASKLVISKLTCSLVGQKGEVFIKSPSLVSDIYQETTTIEQFRCSYGLNPEFEAPINETGLKIVGTDAEGRPRIVELFGVASGKCGFTTLRKLQY
;
A
#
# COMPACT_ATOMS: atom_id res chain seq x y z
N MET A 1 8.85 13.18 -4.38
CA MET A 1 8.08 12.83 -5.61
C MET A 1 6.67 12.33 -5.29
N ILE A 2 6.51 11.38 -4.36
CA ILE A 2 5.20 10.81 -3.99
C ILE A 2 4.20 11.88 -3.54
N ARG A 3 4.60 12.75 -2.60
CA ARG A 3 3.79 13.89 -2.15
C ARG A 3 3.31 14.77 -3.30
N TYR A 4 4.22 15.15 -4.20
CA TYR A 4 3.89 15.96 -5.37
C TYR A 4 2.85 15.26 -6.24
N ALA A 5 3.04 13.97 -6.53
CA ALA A 5 2.09 13.21 -7.33
C ALA A 5 0.70 13.17 -6.68
N ARG A 6 0.65 12.95 -5.36
CA ARG A 6 -0.59 12.99 -4.56
C ARG A 6 -1.29 14.34 -4.62
N GLU A 7 -0.54 15.43 -4.48
CA GLU A 7 -1.09 16.79 -4.41
C GLU A 7 -1.49 17.35 -5.78
N HIS A 8 -0.91 16.84 -6.86
CA HIS A 8 -1.13 17.32 -8.23
C HIS A 8 -1.91 16.33 -9.11
N ASN A 9 -2.52 15.29 -8.51
CA ASN A 9 -3.25 14.24 -9.24
C ASN A 9 -2.46 13.61 -10.39
N VAL A 10 -1.15 13.42 -10.19
CA VAL A 10 -0.29 12.72 -11.16
C VAL A 10 -0.39 11.22 -10.88
N PRO A 11 -0.71 10.39 -11.88
CA PRO A 11 -0.72 8.93 -11.72
C PRO A 11 0.61 8.41 -11.17
N LEU A 12 0.53 7.56 -10.15
CA LEU A 12 1.67 6.96 -9.49
C LEU A 12 1.38 5.49 -9.19
N ILE A 13 2.35 4.64 -9.50
CA ILE A 13 2.39 3.23 -9.12
C ILE A 13 3.64 2.98 -8.28
N GLY A 14 3.47 2.30 -7.15
CA GLY A 14 4.56 1.91 -6.26
C GLY A 14 4.60 0.40 -6.06
N THR A 15 5.76 -0.21 -6.28
CA THR A 15 5.96 -1.65 -6.09
C THR A 15 6.98 -1.91 -4.97
N CYS A 16 6.72 -2.90 -4.10
CA CYS A 16 7.52 -3.23 -2.91
C CYS A 16 7.95 -1.99 -2.09
N GLY A 17 9.20 -1.52 -2.22
CA GLY A 17 9.66 -0.28 -1.57
C GLY A 17 8.83 0.95 -1.96
N GLY A 18 8.33 1.03 -3.19
CA GLY A 18 7.43 2.10 -3.62
C GLY A 18 6.09 2.08 -2.87
N PHE A 19 5.53 0.90 -2.61
CA PHE A 19 4.32 0.74 -1.79
C PHE A 19 4.54 1.22 -0.35
N GLN A 20 5.67 0.82 0.25
CA GLN A 20 6.05 1.23 1.61
C GLN A 20 6.22 2.76 1.70
N ASN A 21 6.90 3.37 0.72
CA ASN A 21 7.10 4.81 0.68
C ASN A 21 5.80 5.60 0.44
N ILE A 22 4.84 5.05 -0.32
CA ILE A 22 3.51 5.67 -0.49
C ILE A 22 2.77 5.72 0.83
N ILE A 23 2.77 4.61 1.56
CA ILE A 23 2.16 4.52 2.89
C ILE A 23 2.82 5.49 3.87
N LEU A 24 4.16 5.55 3.89
CA LEU A 24 4.90 6.47 4.76
C LEU A 24 4.62 7.93 4.42
N GLU A 25 4.61 8.29 3.14
CA GLU A 25 4.25 9.66 2.73
C GLU A 25 2.83 10.01 3.15
N TYR A 26 1.88 9.09 2.97
CA TYR A 26 0.49 9.28 3.35
C TYR A 26 0.34 9.43 4.88
N ALA A 27 1.01 8.58 5.66
CA ALA A 27 1.00 8.67 7.12
C ALA A 27 1.56 10.01 7.62
N LYS A 28 2.70 10.45 7.08
CA LYS A 28 3.33 11.73 7.47
C LYS A 28 2.46 12.93 7.11
N ASN A 29 1.88 12.95 5.90
CA ASN A 29 1.29 14.18 5.35
C ASN A 29 -0.24 14.23 5.44
N LYS A 30 -0.93 13.09 5.49
CA LYS A 30 -2.39 13.02 5.57
C LYS A 30 -2.91 12.58 6.94
N LEU A 31 -2.19 11.70 7.61
CA LEU A 31 -2.50 11.33 9.00
C LEU A 31 -1.80 12.21 10.04
N MET A 32 -0.94 13.15 9.61
CA MET A 32 -0.15 14.01 10.48
C MET A 32 0.73 13.24 11.48
N LEU A 33 1.17 12.03 11.10
CA LEU A 33 2.09 11.21 11.87
C LEU A 33 3.52 11.59 11.49
N GLU A 34 4.02 12.72 11.98
CA GLU A 34 5.34 13.25 11.61
C GLU A 34 6.47 12.23 11.88
N GLU A 35 6.37 11.51 13.00
CA GLU A 35 7.29 10.47 13.45
C GLU A 35 7.08 9.10 12.77
N ALA A 36 6.20 9.00 11.76
CA ALA A 36 5.99 7.75 11.02
C ALA A 36 7.29 7.30 10.35
N ASP A 37 7.74 6.08 10.59
CA ASP A 37 8.99 5.60 10.00
C ASP A 37 8.97 4.12 9.63
N HIS A 38 10.05 3.70 8.99
CA HIS A 38 10.32 2.33 8.57
C HIS A 38 11.25 1.64 9.56
N GLU A 39 10.84 0.51 10.11
CA GLU A 39 11.61 -0.24 11.12
C GLU A 39 13.02 -0.62 10.66
N GLU A 40 13.20 -0.97 9.38
CA GLU A 40 14.53 -1.26 8.82
C GLU A 40 15.51 -0.08 8.91
N LEU A 41 15.01 1.15 8.78
CA LEU A 41 15.84 2.35 8.69
C LEU A 41 15.99 3.04 10.03
N ASN A 42 14.93 3.03 10.84
CA ASN A 42 14.87 3.70 12.13
C ASN A 42 14.05 2.84 13.12
N PRO A 43 14.64 1.78 13.68
CA PRO A 43 13.94 0.85 14.56
C PRO A 43 13.45 1.51 15.87
N ASP A 44 14.06 2.63 16.28
CA ASP A 44 13.72 3.35 17.51
C ASP A 44 12.62 4.42 17.31
N ALA A 45 12.06 4.54 16.09
CA ALA A 45 11.01 5.51 15.82
C ALA A 45 9.74 5.23 16.62
N SER A 46 9.10 6.28 17.12
CA SER A 46 7.90 6.16 17.96
C SER A 46 6.66 5.62 17.21
N LYS A 47 6.66 5.70 15.86
CA LYS A 47 5.58 5.26 14.99
C LYS A 47 6.11 4.43 13.82
N LEU A 48 6.32 3.14 14.05
CA LEU A 48 6.73 2.20 13.01
C LEU A 48 5.55 1.83 12.10
N VAL A 49 5.27 2.67 11.09
CA VAL A 49 4.17 2.44 10.13
C VAL A 49 4.50 1.31 9.17
N ILE A 50 5.77 1.16 8.81
CA ILE A 50 6.25 0.00 8.06
C ILE A 50 7.12 -0.85 8.99
N SER A 51 6.65 -2.08 9.25
CA SER A 51 7.28 -3.01 10.18
C SER A 51 7.64 -4.32 9.50
N LYS A 52 8.55 -5.06 10.12
CA LYS A 52 9.00 -6.37 9.69
C LYS A 52 7.82 -7.33 9.70
N LEU A 53 7.70 -8.10 8.63
CA LEU A 53 6.71 -9.17 8.57
C LEU A 53 7.18 -10.33 9.44
N THR A 54 6.27 -10.88 10.25
CA THR A 54 6.51 -12.07 11.09
C THR A 54 6.96 -13.27 10.26
N CYS A 55 6.48 -13.38 9.02
CA CYS A 55 6.97 -14.32 8.01
C CYS A 55 7.50 -13.55 6.80
N SER A 56 8.78 -13.75 6.46
CA SER A 56 9.38 -13.14 5.27
C SER A 56 8.78 -13.73 4.00
N LEU A 57 8.18 -12.91 3.15
CA LEU A 57 7.58 -13.35 1.90
C LEU A 57 8.59 -13.48 0.74
N VAL A 58 9.88 -13.38 1.01
CA VAL A 58 10.91 -13.40 -0.04
C VAL A 58 10.92 -14.73 -0.79
N GLY A 59 10.74 -14.66 -2.11
CA GLY A 59 10.71 -15.82 -3.01
C GLY A 59 9.35 -16.54 -3.06
N GLN A 60 8.36 -16.11 -2.28
CA GLN A 60 7.07 -16.77 -2.19
C GLN A 60 6.09 -16.26 -3.25
N LYS A 61 5.27 -17.14 -3.82
CA LYS A 61 4.06 -16.73 -4.54
C LYS A 61 2.91 -16.75 -3.55
N GLY A 62 2.17 -15.65 -3.48
CA GLY A 62 1.02 -15.51 -2.58
C GLY A 62 -0.22 -15.12 -3.35
N GLU A 63 -1.35 -15.71 -2.96
CA GLU A 63 -2.65 -15.31 -3.45
C GLU A 63 -3.03 -13.96 -2.83
N VAL A 64 -3.55 -13.07 -3.67
CA VAL A 64 -4.02 -11.75 -3.29
C VAL A 64 -5.48 -11.64 -3.72
N PHE A 65 -6.35 -11.39 -2.74
CA PHE A 65 -7.76 -11.17 -2.93
C PHE A 65 -8.01 -9.68 -3.15
N ILE A 66 -8.61 -9.35 -4.29
CA ILE A 66 -8.91 -7.98 -4.72
C ILE A 66 -10.34 -7.64 -4.31
N LYS A 67 -10.50 -6.48 -3.67
CA LYS A 67 -11.78 -5.96 -3.21
C LYS A 67 -12.40 -5.06 -4.27
N SER A 68 -13.66 -5.31 -4.57
CA SER A 68 -14.49 -4.48 -5.44
C SER A 68 -15.48 -3.64 -4.61
N PRO A 69 -15.87 -2.44 -5.07
CA PRO A 69 -15.37 -1.76 -6.27
C PRO A 69 -14.03 -1.05 -6.01
N SER A 70 -13.10 -1.15 -6.97
CA SER A 70 -11.83 -0.39 -6.98
C SER A 70 -11.31 -0.24 -8.41
N LEU A 71 -10.47 0.77 -8.67
CA LEU A 71 -9.78 0.87 -9.96
C LEU A 71 -8.91 -0.37 -10.20
N VAL A 72 -8.34 -0.93 -9.13
CA VAL A 72 -7.62 -2.19 -9.18
C VAL A 72 -8.51 -3.33 -9.66
N SER A 73 -9.73 -3.49 -9.12
CA SER A 73 -10.65 -4.54 -9.57
C SER A 73 -11.04 -4.37 -11.04
N ASP A 74 -11.18 -3.13 -11.51
CA ASP A 74 -11.51 -2.84 -12.91
C ASP A 74 -10.34 -3.17 -13.85
N ILE A 75 -9.10 -2.98 -13.39
CA ILE A 75 -7.89 -3.30 -14.15
C ILE A 75 -7.64 -4.82 -14.21
N TYR A 76 -7.75 -5.53 -13.07
CA TYR A 76 -7.53 -6.98 -13.06
C TYR A 76 -8.68 -7.76 -13.69
N GLN A 77 -9.92 -7.26 -13.58
CA GLN A 77 -11.14 -7.97 -13.99
C GLN A 77 -11.34 -9.34 -13.32
N GLU A 78 -10.63 -9.57 -12.22
CA GLU A 78 -10.68 -10.78 -11.39
C GLU A 78 -10.70 -10.38 -9.91
N THR A 79 -11.24 -11.25 -9.08
CA THR A 79 -11.30 -11.06 -7.61
C THR A 79 -10.04 -11.58 -6.90
N THR A 80 -9.16 -12.25 -7.63
CA THR A 80 -8.00 -12.93 -7.06
C THR A 80 -6.83 -12.88 -8.05
N THR A 81 -5.60 -12.81 -7.55
CA THR A 81 -4.39 -12.91 -8.36
C THR A 81 -3.26 -13.58 -7.59
N ILE A 82 -2.24 -14.08 -8.29
CA ILE A 82 -1.04 -14.68 -7.68
C ILE A 82 0.14 -13.77 -7.92
N GLU A 83 0.71 -13.23 -6.84
CA GLU A 83 1.83 -12.29 -6.89
C GLU A 83 3.10 -12.90 -6.32
N GLN A 84 4.26 -12.54 -6.87
CA GLN A 84 5.56 -12.99 -6.34
C GLN A 84 6.13 -11.98 -5.36
N PHE A 85 6.47 -12.41 -4.15
CA PHE A 85 6.92 -11.54 -3.07
C PHE A 85 8.43 -11.51 -2.85
N ARG A 86 8.96 -10.31 -2.57
CA ARG A 86 10.37 -10.03 -2.23
C ARG A 86 10.51 -9.00 -1.11
N CYS A 87 9.52 -8.88 -0.23
CA CYS A 87 9.52 -7.86 0.81
C CYS A 87 9.55 -8.55 2.18
N SER A 88 10.44 -8.09 3.06
CA SER A 88 10.51 -8.49 4.47
C SER A 88 9.77 -7.54 5.40
N TYR A 89 9.25 -6.43 4.86
CA TYR A 89 8.52 -5.39 5.59
C TYR A 89 7.20 -5.05 4.89
N GLY A 90 6.21 -4.63 5.67
CA GLY A 90 4.90 -4.21 5.17
C GLY A 90 4.20 -3.27 6.14
N LEU A 91 2.94 -2.93 5.84
CA LEU A 91 2.14 -2.09 6.71
C LEU A 91 1.95 -2.75 8.08
N ASN A 92 2.30 -2.03 9.14
CA ASN A 92 2.04 -2.44 10.51
C ASN A 92 0.52 -2.49 10.76
N PRO A 93 -0.02 -3.61 11.31
CA PRO A 93 -1.44 -3.78 11.55
C PRO A 93 -2.10 -2.64 12.36
N GLU A 94 -1.36 -2.01 13.28
CA GLU A 94 -1.86 -0.89 14.08
C GLU A 94 -2.28 0.33 13.24
N PHE A 95 -1.72 0.47 12.03
CA PHE A 95 -1.98 1.61 11.16
C PHE A 95 -2.93 1.28 10.00
N GLU A 96 -3.39 0.03 9.88
CA GLU A 96 -4.29 -0.38 8.79
C GLU A 96 -5.64 0.36 8.84
N ALA A 97 -6.29 0.38 10.00
CA ALA A 97 -7.57 1.07 10.16
C ALA A 97 -7.44 2.59 9.92
N PRO A 98 -6.50 3.32 10.56
CA PRO A 98 -6.30 4.75 10.30
C PRO A 98 -6.07 5.08 8.82
N ILE A 99 -5.23 4.30 8.13
CA ILE A 99 -4.95 4.50 6.70
C ILE A 99 -6.21 4.28 5.86
N ASN A 100 -6.91 3.18 6.11
CA ASN A 100 -8.09 2.81 5.34
C ASN A 100 -9.27 3.78 5.57
N GLU A 101 -9.47 4.28 6.78
CA GLU A 101 -10.56 5.19 7.12
C GLU A 101 -10.35 6.58 6.51
N THR A 102 -9.11 7.06 6.45
CA THR A 102 -8.79 8.43 6.03
C THR A 102 -8.62 8.62 4.52
N GLY A 103 -8.61 7.55 3.73
CA GLY A 103 -8.79 7.63 2.27
C GLY A 103 -7.91 6.71 1.43
N LEU A 104 -6.75 6.31 1.94
CA LEU A 104 -5.89 5.33 1.25
C LEU A 104 -6.46 3.92 1.53
N LYS A 105 -7.35 3.46 0.66
CA LYS A 105 -8.10 2.22 0.83
C LYS A 105 -7.24 1.00 0.61
N ILE A 106 -7.39 0.00 1.48
CA ILE A 106 -6.80 -1.32 1.31
C ILE A 106 -7.74 -2.12 0.41
N VAL A 107 -7.37 -2.22 -0.87
CA VAL A 107 -8.18 -2.87 -1.93
C VAL A 107 -7.65 -4.24 -2.32
N GLY A 108 -6.57 -4.72 -1.71
CA GLY A 108 -6.14 -6.11 -1.87
C GLY A 108 -5.40 -6.63 -0.65
N THR A 109 -5.70 -7.87 -0.27
CA THR A 109 -5.16 -8.54 0.91
C THR A 109 -4.71 -9.96 0.61
N ASP A 110 -3.82 -10.54 1.40
CA ASP A 110 -3.57 -11.98 1.35
C ASP A 110 -4.63 -12.78 2.13
N ALA A 111 -4.43 -14.10 2.24
CA ALA A 111 -5.31 -15.01 2.97
C ALA A 111 -5.42 -14.71 4.48
N GLU A 112 -4.44 -14.01 5.06
CA GLU A 112 -4.45 -13.58 6.46
C GLU A 112 -5.10 -12.19 6.62
N GLY A 113 -5.63 -11.61 5.54
CA GLY A 113 -6.21 -10.28 5.53
C GLY A 113 -5.16 -9.16 5.54
N ARG A 114 -3.87 -9.47 5.39
CA ARG A 114 -2.80 -8.48 5.46
C ARG A 114 -2.77 -7.66 4.16
N PRO A 115 -2.54 -6.34 4.22
CA PRO A 115 -2.56 -5.47 3.03
C PRO A 115 -1.49 -5.83 2.01
N ARG A 116 -1.89 -5.92 0.74
CA ARG A 116 -1.02 -6.19 -0.42
C ARG A 116 -1.19 -5.17 -1.53
N ILE A 117 -2.35 -4.52 -1.59
CA ILE A 117 -2.68 -3.49 -2.58
C ILE A 117 -3.44 -2.37 -1.86
N VAL A 118 -2.99 -1.13 -2.06
CA VAL A 118 -3.72 0.07 -1.64
C VAL A 118 -4.08 0.92 -2.85
N GLU A 119 -5.10 1.76 -2.68
CA GLU A 119 -5.56 2.71 -3.68
C GLU A 119 -6.03 3.98 -2.98
N LEU A 120 -5.62 5.14 -3.48
CA LEU A 120 -6.17 6.41 -2.99
C LEU A 120 -7.40 6.77 -3.82
N PHE A 121 -8.57 6.76 -3.18
CA PHE A 121 -9.81 7.21 -3.81
C PHE A 121 -9.83 8.72 -3.94
N GLY A 122 -9.86 9.21 -5.18
CA GLY A 122 -9.96 10.63 -5.51
C GLY A 122 -11.37 11.18 -5.27
N VAL A 123 -11.43 12.37 -4.69
CA VAL A 123 -12.65 13.15 -4.49
C VAL A 123 -13.28 13.49 -5.85
N ALA A 124 -14.51 13.01 -6.06
CA ALA A 124 -15.52 13.44 -7.04
C ALA A 124 -15.03 14.26 -8.26
N SER A 125 -14.32 13.65 -9.21
CA SER A 125 -14.17 14.23 -10.56
C SER A 125 -13.62 13.24 -11.61
N GLY A 126 -14.01 11.96 -11.56
CA GLY A 126 -13.92 11.05 -12.72
C GLY A 126 -12.57 10.92 -13.45
N LYS A 127 -11.44 11.30 -12.83
CA LYS A 127 -10.11 11.25 -13.46
C LYS A 127 -9.04 10.88 -12.43
N CYS A 128 -8.32 9.79 -12.74
CA CYS A 128 -7.09 9.28 -12.11
C CYS A 128 -7.14 8.90 -10.62
N GLY A 129 -7.35 7.60 -10.37
CA GLY A 129 -7.04 6.95 -9.09
C GLY A 129 -5.56 6.56 -9.00
N PHE A 130 -5.01 6.59 -7.78
CA PHE A 130 -3.66 6.13 -7.49
C PHE A 130 -3.69 4.62 -7.31
N THR A 131 -3.07 3.87 -8.21
CA THR A 131 -3.09 2.41 -8.17
C THR A 131 -1.70 1.87 -7.83
N THR A 132 -1.54 1.34 -6.62
CA THR A 132 -0.34 0.55 -6.25
C THR A 132 -0.54 -0.90 -6.63
N LEU A 133 -0.30 -1.23 -7.89
CA LEU A 133 -0.20 -2.61 -8.38
C LEU A 133 1.17 -3.18 -8.03
N ARG A 134 1.21 -4.37 -7.43
CA ARG A 134 2.44 -5.09 -7.12
C ARG A 134 2.86 -5.97 -8.30
N LYS A 135 3.12 -5.38 -9.47
CA LYS A 135 3.54 -6.15 -10.65
C LYS A 135 5.07 -6.28 -10.70
N LEU A 136 5.60 -7.49 -10.52
CA LEU A 136 6.92 -7.89 -11.00
C LEU A 136 6.72 -8.59 -12.34
N GLN A 137 7.14 -7.97 -13.45
CA GLN A 137 7.50 -8.67 -14.69
C GLN A 137 8.97 -8.34 -14.97
N TYR A 138 9.84 -9.33 -14.90
CA TYR A 138 10.30 -10.12 -16.04
C TYR A 138 10.75 -11.50 -15.53
#